data_AF-Q8MZY6-F1
#
_entry.id   AF-Q8MZY6-F1
#
_cell.length_a   1.000
_cell.length_b   1.000
_cell.length_c   1.000
_cell.angle_alpha   90.00
_cell.angle_beta   90.00
_cell.angle_gamma   90.00
#
_symmetry.space_group_name_H-M   'P 1'
#
loop_
_entity.id
_entity.type
_entity.pdbx_description
1 polymer ?
#
loop_
_entity_poly.entity_id
_entity_poly.type
_entity_poly.pdbx_seq_one_letter_code
_entity_poly.pdbx_strand_id
1 'polypeptide(L)'
;AHRLWSHKTYKAKLPLQILLMILNSIAFQNSAIDWVRDHRLHHKFRDTDADPHNATRGFFYSHVGWLLVRKHPEVKRRGKELDMSDIYNNPVLRFQKNYAIPFIGAVCFGLPTLIPVYCWGETWSTAWHITMFRYVMNLNVTFLVNSAAHIWGKKPYDKKILPAQNIAVSIATCGEGFHNFH
;
A
#
# COMPACT_ATOMS: atom_id res chain seq x y z
N ALA A 1 -5.46 -4.64 2.00
CA ALA A 1 -4.69 -3.95 3.07
C ALA A 1 -5.46 -2.77 3.65
N HIS A 2 -5.87 -1.83 2.80
CA HIS A 2 -6.50 -0.57 3.18
C HIS A 2 -7.86 -0.69 3.90
N ARG A 3 -8.97 -0.80 3.17
CA ARG A 3 -10.34 -0.76 3.74
C ARG A 3 -10.63 -1.86 4.77
N LEU A 4 -10.25 -3.11 4.48
CA LEU A 4 -10.52 -4.27 5.35
C LEU A 4 -9.68 -4.27 6.63
N TRP A 5 -8.35 -4.30 6.50
CA TRP A 5 -7.47 -4.53 7.65
C TRP A 5 -7.05 -3.23 8.34
N SER A 6 -6.85 -2.14 7.59
CA SER A 6 -6.43 -0.88 8.20
C SER A 6 -7.59 -0.16 8.87
N HIS A 7 -8.75 -0.10 8.19
CA HIS A 7 -9.91 0.66 8.65
C HIS A 7 -11.08 -0.17 9.17
N LYS A 8 -11.09 -1.49 8.96
CA LYS A 8 -12.18 -2.37 9.43
C LYS A 8 -13.56 -1.93 8.94
N THR A 9 -13.66 -1.35 7.74
CA THR A 9 -14.93 -0.79 7.23
C THR A 9 -15.95 -1.87 6.86
N TYR A 10 -15.51 -3.12 6.72
CA TYR A 10 -16.36 -4.28 6.52
C TYR A 10 -15.71 -5.54 7.10
N LYS A 11 -16.50 -6.62 7.20
CA LYS A 11 -16.02 -7.95 7.63
C LYS A 11 -15.97 -8.88 6.42
N ALA A 12 -14.91 -9.66 6.31
CA ALA A 12 -14.73 -10.66 5.26
C ALA A 12 -14.67 -12.07 5.86
N LYS A 13 -15.36 -13.04 5.23
CA LYS A 13 -15.20 -14.46 5.57
C LYS A 13 -13.82 -14.96 5.13
N LEU A 14 -13.38 -16.08 5.69
CA LEU A 14 -12.05 -16.65 5.46
C LEU A 14 -11.66 -16.78 3.97
N PRO A 15 -12.53 -17.27 3.05
CA PRO A 15 -12.16 -17.38 1.64
C PRO A 15 -11.77 -16.03 1.02
N LEU A 16 -12.54 -14.97 1.31
CA LEU A 16 -12.24 -13.63 0.82
C LEU A 16 -10.98 -13.05 1.47
N GLN A 17 -10.74 -13.31 2.76
CA GLN A 17 -9.50 -12.87 3.41
C GLN A 17 -8.25 -13.51 2.78
N ILE A 18 -8.31 -14.80 2.46
CA ILE A 18 -7.22 -15.53 1.79
C ILE A 18 -6.99 -14.92 0.39
N LEU A 19 -8.05 -14.75 -0.39
CA LEU A 19 -7.96 -14.13 -1.72
C LEU A 19 -7.32 -12.74 -1.65
N LEU A 20 -7.78 -11.87 -0.76
CA LEU A 20 -7.24 -10.52 -0.61
C LEU A 20 -5.79 -10.51 -0.11
N MET A 21 -5.37 -11.52 0.65
CA MET A 21 -3.99 -11.65 1.10
C MET A 21 -3.07 -12.05 -0.05
N ILE A 22 -3.52 -12.96 -0.92
CA ILE A 22 -2.80 -13.32 -2.15
C ILE A 22 -2.69 -12.10 -3.07
N LEU A 23 -3.79 -11.39 -3.32
CA LEU A 23 -3.79 -10.17 -4.14
C LEU A 23 -2.88 -9.08 -3.57
N ASN A 24 -2.89 -8.88 -2.24
CA ASN A 24 -1.94 -7.97 -1.59
C ASN A 24 -0.48 -8.41 -1.75
N SER A 25 -0.23 -9.72 -1.74
CA SER A 25 1.12 -10.26 -1.95
C SER A 25 1.59 -10.04 -3.40
N ILE A 26 0.71 -10.13 -4.39
CA ILE A 26 1.04 -9.80 -5.79
C ILE A 26 1.44 -8.33 -5.93
N ALA A 27 0.86 -7.43 -5.13
CA ALA A 27 1.17 -6.00 -5.16
C ALA A 27 2.56 -5.64 -4.62
N PHE A 28 3.15 -6.49 -3.77
CA PHE A 28 4.50 -6.35 -3.19
C PHE A 28 4.76 -4.96 -2.54
N GLN A 29 3.92 -4.57 -1.58
CA GLN A 29 4.05 -3.29 -0.85
C GLN A 29 4.36 -3.51 0.65
N ASN A 30 5.34 -4.38 0.93
CA ASN A 30 5.55 -5.03 2.23
C ASN A 30 4.42 -6.03 2.61
N SER A 31 4.58 -6.70 3.75
CA SER A 31 3.50 -7.52 4.30
C SER A 31 2.30 -6.66 4.69
N ALA A 32 1.09 -7.22 4.64
CA ALA A 32 -0.12 -6.52 5.05
C ALA A 32 -0.02 -6.00 6.50
N ILE A 33 0.67 -6.73 7.38
CA ILE A 33 0.90 -6.30 8.77
C ILE A 33 1.69 -4.99 8.84
N ASP A 34 2.81 -4.92 8.09
CA ASP A 34 3.65 -3.72 8.08
C ASP A 34 2.92 -2.53 7.44
N TRP A 35 2.20 -2.81 6.34
CA TRP A 35 1.39 -1.82 5.62
C TRP A 35 0.30 -1.23 6.52
N VAL A 36 -0.46 -2.09 7.22
CA VAL A 36 -1.54 -1.64 8.12
C VAL A 36 -1.00 -0.78 9.25
N ARG A 37 0.15 -1.14 9.83
CA ARG A 37 0.79 -0.33 10.88
C ARG A 37 1.10 1.07 10.37
N ASP A 38 1.81 1.15 9.24
CA ASP A 38 2.23 2.44 8.68
C ASP A 38 1.01 3.28 8.26
N HIS A 39 -0.03 2.65 7.72
CA HIS A 39 -1.27 3.32 7.32
C HIS A 39 -2.09 3.84 8.51
N ARG A 40 -2.25 3.04 9.57
CA ARG A 40 -2.90 3.51 10.81
C ARG A 40 -2.15 4.68 11.44
N LEU A 41 -0.82 4.64 11.37
CA LEU A 41 0.01 5.73 11.85
C LEU A 41 -0.18 7.00 11.03
N HIS A 42 -0.16 6.86 9.70
CA HIS A 42 -0.45 7.94 8.77
C HIS A 42 -1.79 8.63 9.10
N HIS A 43 -2.89 7.89 9.24
CA HIS A 43 -4.17 8.53 9.58
C HIS A 43 -4.18 9.22 10.95
N LYS A 44 -3.52 8.64 11.96
CA LYS A 44 -3.52 9.17 13.32
C LYS A 44 -2.65 10.42 13.47
N PHE A 45 -1.55 10.49 12.74
CA PHE A 45 -0.56 11.57 12.85
C PHE A 45 -0.19 12.20 11.50
N ARG A 46 -1.14 12.23 10.56
CA ARG A 46 -0.96 12.77 9.20
C ARG A 46 -0.29 14.13 9.21
N ASP A 47 0.54 14.37 8.22
CA ASP A 47 1.19 15.66 8.00
C ASP A 47 2.12 16.10 9.17
N THR A 48 2.59 15.14 9.98
CA THR A 48 3.58 15.36 11.05
C THR A 48 4.82 14.47 10.87
N ASP A 49 5.84 14.65 11.70
CA ASP A 49 7.03 13.78 11.71
C ASP A 49 6.76 12.33 12.15
N ALA A 50 5.57 12.03 12.67
CA ALA A 50 5.13 10.66 12.95
C ALA A 50 4.44 10.00 11.74
N ASP A 51 4.10 10.75 10.69
CA ASP A 51 3.58 10.22 9.43
C ASP A 51 4.73 9.64 8.58
N PRO A 52 4.71 8.34 8.23
CA PRO A 52 5.76 7.72 7.43
C PRO A 52 6.02 8.44 6.10
N HIS A 53 4.98 8.95 5.44
CA HIS A 53 5.04 9.59 4.13
C HIS A 53 4.52 11.03 4.18
N ASN A 54 4.86 11.74 5.27
CA ASN A 54 4.52 13.13 5.54
C ASN A 54 4.58 14.04 4.29
N ALA A 55 3.40 14.45 3.81
CA ALA A 55 3.25 15.27 2.61
C ALA A 55 3.82 16.69 2.75
N THR A 56 3.99 17.21 3.98
CA THR A 56 4.62 18.53 4.21
C THR A 56 6.10 18.57 3.80
N ARG A 57 6.75 17.40 3.67
CA ARG A 57 8.12 17.27 3.16
C ARG A 57 8.21 17.27 1.63
N GLY A 58 7.08 17.51 0.95
CA GLY A 58 6.99 17.68 -0.49
C GLY A 58 6.65 16.41 -1.27
N PHE A 59 6.39 16.59 -2.57
CA PHE A 59 5.95 15.54 -3.48
C PHE A 59 6.92 14.36 -3.52
N PHE A 60 8.22 14.61 -3.72
CA PHE A 60 9.19 13.52 -3.87
C PHE A 60 9.29 12.65 -2.61
N TYR A 61 9.31 13.27 -1.42
CA TYR A 61 9.37 12.54 -0.16
C TYR A 61 8.14 11.65 0.04
N SER A 62 6.94 12.22 -0.11
CA SER A 62 5.66 11.51 0.07
C SER A 62 5.39 10.46 -1.02
N HIS A 63 5.93 10.66 -2.22
CA HIS A 63 5.79 9.71 -3.33
C HIS A 63 6.69 8.49 -3.14
N VAL A 64 8.02 8.67 -3.01
CA VAL A 64 8.97 7.55 -2.93
C VAL A 64 10.12 7.78 -1.96
N GLY A 65 10.49 9.04 -1.69
CA GLY A 65 11.66 9.37 -0.88
C GLY A 65 11.63 8.78 0.53
N TRP A 66 10.44 8.64 1.14
CA TRP A 66 10.28 8.02 2.45
C TRP A 66 10.70 6.55 2.52
N LEU A 67 10.72 5.83 1.38
CA LEU A 67 11.20 4.45 1.26
C LEU A 67 12.72 4.38 1.12
N LEU A 68 13.36 5.48 0.72
CA LEU A 68 14.79 5.56 0.42
C LEU A 68 15.63 6.07 1.59
N VAL A 69 14.97 6.44 2.70
CA VAL A 69 15.61 6.97 3.90
C VAL A 69 15.17 6.23 5.15
N ARG A 70 15.92 6.40 6.24
CA ARG A 70 15.50 5.88 7.54
C ARG A 70 14.26 6.64 8.01
N LYS A 71 13.26 5.90 8.50
CA LYS A 71 12.07 6.47 9.14
C LYS A 71 12.46 7.40 10.29
N HIS A 72 11.76 8.53 10.40
CA HIS A 72 11.93 9.48 11.50
C HIS A 72 11.70 8.80 12.87
N PRO A 73 12.41 9.18 13.95
CA PRO A 73 12.24 8.57 15.27
C PRO A 73 10.79 8.59 15.78
N GLU A 74 10.04 9.65 15.49
CA GLU A 74 8.63 9.77 15.89
C GLU A 74 7.74 8.68 15.26
N VAL A 75 8.03 8.23 14.03
CA VAL A 75 7.32 7.11 13.40
C VAL A 75 7.43 5.85 14.26
N LYS A 76 8.63 5.58 14.80
CA LYS A 76 8.86 4.41 15.67
C LYS A 76 8.22 4.60 17.05
N ARG A 77 8.33 5.79 17.63
CA ARG A 77 7.80 6.10 18.96
C ARG A 77 6.28 6.01 18.97
N ARG A 78 5.61 6.74 18.08
CA ARG A 78 4.15 6.78 17.93
C ARG A 78 3.59 5.47 17.38
N GLY A 79 4.34 4.74 16.56
CA GLY A 79 3.97 3.41 16.08
C GLY A 79 3.71 2.39 17.18
N LYS A 80 4.36 2.53 18.35
CA LYS A 80 4.12 1.67 19.53
C LYS A 80 2.80 1.96 20.24
N GLU A 81 2.21 3.13 20.00
CA GLU A 81 0.93 3.55 20.59
C GLU A 81 -0.28 3.00 19.81
N LEU A 82 -0.06 2.30 18.70
CA LEU A 82 -1.12 1.73 17.87
C LEU A 82 -1.51 0.34 18.38
N ASP A 83 -2.81 0.15 18.58
CA ASP A 83 -3.35 -1.21 18.72
C ASP A 83 -3.28 -1.92 17.38
N MET A 84 -2.58 -3.05 17.38
CA MET A 84 -2.39 -3.94 16.23
C MET A 84 -2.80 -5.38 16.57
N SER A 85 -3.42 -5.60 17.73
CA SER A 85 -3.82 -6.93 18.22
C SER A 85 -4.70 -7.67 17.22
N ASP A 86 -5.64 -6.97 16.57
CA ASP A 86 -6.52 -7.55 15.56
C ASP A 86 -5.77 -8.06 14.32
N ILE A 87 -4.65 -7.42 13.98
CA ILE A 87 -3.81 -7.77 12.82
C ILE A 87 -2.87 -8.90 13.19
N TYR A 88 -2.23 -8.82 14.36
CA TYR A 88 -1.33 -9.86 14.84
C TYR A 88 -2.06 -11.16 15.16
N ASN A 89 -3.33 -11.10 15.57
CA ASN A 89 -4.14 -12.29 15.85
C ASN A 89 -4.78 -12.89 14.59
N ASN A 90 -4.68 -12.24 13.42
CA ASN A 90 -5.25 -12.78 12.18
C ASN A 90 -4.32 -13.86 11.58
N PRO A 91 -4.75 -15.14 11.52
CA PRO A 91 -3.90 -16.23 11.05
C PRO A 91 -3.50 -16.10 9.58
N VAL A 92 -4.35 -15.49 8.74
CA VAL A 92 -4.07 -15.26 7.32
C VAL A 92 -2.92 -14.26 7.15
N LEU A 93 -2.93 -13.19 7.94
CA LEU A 93 -1.87 -12.17 7.89
C LEU A 93 -0.57 -12.64 8.52
N ARG A 94 -0.66 -13.44 9.59
CA ARG A 94 0.51 -14.10 10.18
C ARG A 94 1.18 -15.05 9.19
N PHE A 95 0.40 -15.85 8.46
CA PHE A 95 0.93 -16.70 7.40
C PHE A 95 1.71 -15.87 6.37
N GLN A 96 1.10 -14.81 5.83
CA GLN A 96 1.76 -13.93 4.87
C GLN A 96 3.06 -13.34 5.43
N LYS A 97 3.05 -12.86 6.68
CA LYS A 97 4.23 -12.27 7.33
C LYS A 97 5.35 -13.29 7.54
N ASN A 98 5.03 -14.50 7.99
CA ASN A 98 6.00 -15.56 8.26
C ASN A 98 6.69 -16.04 6.99
N TYR A 99 5.98 -16.05 5.86
CA TYR A 99 6.52 -16.47 4.56
C TYR A 99 6.79 -15.30 3.62
N ALA A 100 6.92 -14.07 4.14
CA ALA A 100 6.91 -12.87 3.31
C ALA A 100 7.92 -12.90 2.16
N ILE A 101 9.16 -13.30 2.42
CA ILE A 101 10.22 -13.33 1.39
C ILE A 101 9.90 -14.36 0.29
N PRO A 102 9.78 -15.68 0.58
CA PRO A 102 9.55 -16.67 -0.46
C PRO A 102 8.16 -16.54 -1.10
N PHE A 103 7.11 -16.27 -0.32
CA PHE A 103 5.74 -16.26 -0.82
C PHE A 103 5.45 -15.03 -1.67
N ILE A 104 5.71 -13.82 -1.15
CA ILE A 104 5.41 -12.58 -1.86
C ILE A 104 6.29 -12.47 -3.11
N GLY A 105 7.57 -12.86 -3.02
CA GLY A 105 8.47 -12.91 -4.17
C GLY A 105 7.97 -13.87 -5.26
N ALA A 106 7.54 -15.08 -4.88
CA ALA A 106 7.02 -16.07 -5.83
C ALA A 106 5.74 -15.59 -6.53
N VAL A 107 4.78 -15.00 -5.82
CA VAL A 107 3.51 -14.58 -6.43
C VAL A 107 3.61 -13.25 -7.16
N CYS A 108 4.50 -12.34 -6.75
CA CYS A 108 4.70 -11.07 -7.43
C CYS A 108 5.56 -11.22 -8.69
N PHE A 109 6.66 -11.97 -8.62
CA PHE A 109 7.64 -12.04 -9.72
C PHE A 109 7.67 -13.39 -10.42
N GLY A 110 7.64 -14.49 -9.67
CA GLY A 110 7.71 -15.84 -10.20
C GLY A 110 6.52 -16.18 -11.09
N LEU A 111 5.31 -16.29 -10.52
CA LEU A 111 4.11 -16.68 -11.28
C LEU A 111 3.86 -15.78 -12.49
N PRO A 112 3.92 -14.43 -12.39
CA PRO A 112 3.63 -13.56 -13.53
C PRO A 112 4.67 -13.63 -14.64
N THR A 113 5.88 -14.12 -14.35
CA THR A 113 6.91 -14.41 -15.36
C THR A 113 6.73 -15.82 -15.96
N LEU A 114 6.48 -16.83 -15.12
CA LEU A 114 6.39 -18.23 -15.54
C LEU A 114 5.13 -18.53 -16.34
N ILE A 115 3.98 -17.97 -15.96
CA ILE A 115 2.70 -18.22 -16.64
C ILE A 115 2.80 -17.85 -18.14
N PRO A 116 3.27 -16.65 -18.54
CA PRO A 116 3.44 -16.34 -19.95
C PRO A 116 4.35 -17.28 -20.72
N VAL A 117 5.47 -17.65 -20.12
CA VAL A 117 6.48 -18.52 -20.75
C VAL A 117 5.89 -19.90 -21.03
N TYR A 118 5.21 -20.50 -20.05
CA TYR A 118 4.74 -21.88 -20.16
C TYR A 118 3.33 -22.03 -20.74
N CYS A 119 2.45 -21.05 -20.57
CA CYS A 119 1.05 -21.16 -21.01
C CYS A 119 0.82 -20.65 -22.44
N TRP A 120 1.62 -19.71 -22.94
CA TRP A 120 1.46 -19.18 -24.30
C TRP A 120 2.78 -18.90 -25.02
N GLY A 121 3.89 -19.47 -24.54
CA GLY A 121 5.17 -19.50 -25.27
C GLY A 121 5.88 -18.15 -25.35
N GLU A 122 5.65 -17.24 -24.40
CA GLU A 122 6.36 -15.95 -24.36
C GLU A 122 7.85 -16.15 -24.04
N THR A 123 8.70 -15.23 -24.51
CA THR A 123 10.12 -15.26 -24.16
C THR A 123 10.34 -14.87 -22.69
N TRP A 124 11.37 -15.45 -22.08
CA TRP A 124 11.77 -15.11 -20.70
C TRP A 124 12.03 -13.61 -20.53
N SER A 125 12.66 -12.98 -21.51
CA SER A 125 12.96 -11.54 -21.48
C SER A 125 11.68 -10.72 -21.44
N THR A 126 10.75 -10.93 -22.37
CA THR A 126 9.48 -10.19 -22.40
C THR A 126 8.69 -10.41 -21.12
N ALA A 127 8.52 -11.66 -20.68
CA ALA A 127 7.74 -11.99 -19.49
C ALA A 127 8.29 -11.32 -18.22
N TRP A 128 9.62 -11.31 -18.06
CA TRP A 128 10.29 -10.64 -16.95
C TRP A 128 10.11 -9.12 -16.99
N HIS A 129 10.37 -8.49 -18.14
CA HIS A 129 10.28 -7.03 -18.26
C HIS A 129 8.85 -6.52 -18.10
N ILE A 130 7.85 -7.23 -18.61
CA ILE A 130 6.44 -6.90 -18.40
C ILE A 130 6.04 -7.07 -16.92
N THR A 131 6.53 -8.12 -16.25
CA THR A 131 6.30 -8.32 -14.81
C THR A 131 6.87 -7.17 -13.98
N MET A 132 8.10 -6.73 -14.29
CA MET A 132 8.75 -5.59 -13.66
C MET A 132 8.03 -4.27 -13.96
N PHE A 133 7.66 -4.03 -15.22
CA PHE A 133 6.91 -2.84 -15.61
C PHE A 133 5.58 -2.74 -14.86
N ARG A 134 4.80 -3.84 -14.82
CA ARG A 134 3.55 -3.92 -14.05
C ARG A 134 3.77 -3.60 -12.57
N TYR A 135 4.83 -4.15 -11.97
CA TYR A 135 5.15 -3.87 -10.56
C TYR A 135 5.48 -2.40 -10.33
N VAL A 136 6.37 -1.80 -11.13
CA VAL A 136 6.76 -0.39 -11.02
C VAL A 136 5.57 0.54 -11.24
N MET A 137 4.72 0.25 -12.23
CA MET A 137 3.50 1.01 -12.48
C MET A 137 2.54 0.93 -11.28
N ASN A 138 2.32 -0.26 -10.73
CA ASN A 138 1.46 -0.45 -9.55
C ASN A 138 1.95 0.35 -8.33
N LEU A 139 3.27 0.40 -8.11
CA LEU A 139 3.86 1.21 -7.05
C LEU A 139 3.54 2.69 -7.23
N ASN A 140 3.88 3.25 -8.41
CA ASN A 140 3.68 4.68 -8.68
C ASN A 140 2.20 5.07 -8.58
N VAL A 141 1.30 4.25 -9.12
CA VAL A 141 -0.15 4.44 -9.00
C VAL A 141 -0.56 4.52 -7.53
N THR A 142 -0.06 3.62 -6.68
CA THR A 142 -0.36 3.66 -5.24
C THR A 142 0.24 4.90 -4.57
N PHE A 143 1.48 5.25 -4.91
CA PHE A 143 2.19 6.38 -4.33
C PHE A 143 1.57 7.74 -4.66
N LEU A 144 0.80 7.83 -5.75
CA LEU A 144 -0.01 9.02 -6.06
C LEU A 144 -1.05 9.34 -4.98
N VAL A 145 -1.53 8.36 -4.22
CA VAL A 145 -2.43 8.61 -3.07
C VAL A 145 -1.69 9.43 -2.01
N ASN A 146 -0.49 9.01 -1.62
CA ASN A 146 0.29 9.68 -0.59
C ASN A 146 0.79 11.07 -1.01
N SER A 147 0.99 11.27 -2.32
CA SER A 147 1.63 12.47 -2.87
C SER A 147 0.61 13.38 -3.57
N ALA A 148 0.18 13.01 -4.78
CA ALA A 148 -0.73 13.82 -5.56
C ALA A 148 -2.06 14.09 -4.84
N ALA A 149 -2.62 13.11 -4.13
CA ALA A 149 -3.88 13.31 -3.39
C ALA A 149 -3.72 14.10 -2.08
N HIS A 150 -2.51 14.45 -1.64
CA HIS A 150 -2.28 15.40 -0.54
C HIS A 150 -1.96 16.83 -1.02
N ILE A 151 -1.60 17.00 -2.30
CA ILE A 151 -1.10 18.27 -2.84
C ILE A 151 -2.11 18.90 -3.81
N TRP A 152 -2.72 18.09 -4.69
CA TRP A 152 -3.58 18.59 -5.76
C TRP A 152 -4.98 17.97 -5.71
N GLY A 153 -5.99 18.85 -5.70
CA GLY A 153 -7.39 18.44 -5.77
C GLY A 153 -8.31 19.41 -5.05
N LYS A 154 -9.60 19.04 -4.96
CA LYS A 154 -10.61 19.82 -4.24
C LYS A 154 -10.73 19.35 -2.79
N LYS A 155 -11.10 20.25 -1.87
CA LYS A 155 -11.31 19.93 -0.44
C LYS A 155 -12.73 20.27 0.01
N PRO A 156 -13.74 19.50 -0.42
CA PRO A 156 -15.14 19.82 -0.12
C PRO A 156 -15.58 19.45 1.30
N TYR A 157 -14.87 18.54 2.01
CA TYR A 157 -15.25 18.08 3.34
C TYR A 157 -14.48 18.80 4.45
N ASP A 158 -13.15 18.84 4.36
CA ASP A 158 -12.32 19.60 5.30
C ASP A 158 -11.20 20.35 4.56
N LYS A 159 -11.23 21.68 4.64
CA LYS A 159 -10.24 22.57 3.99
C LYS A 159 -8.94 22.70 4.79
N LYS A 160 -8.94 22.30 6.07
CA LYS A 160 -7.80 22.48 6.99
C LYS A 160 -6.76 21.35 6.89
N ILE A 161 -7.11 20.22 6.29
CA ILE A 161 -6.23 19.06 6.12
C ILE A 161 -5.56 19.07 4.73
N LEU A 162 -4.43 18.38 4.57
CA LEU A 162 -3.77 18.25 3.25
C LEU A 162 -4.52 17.37 2.24
N PRO A 163 -5.08 16.19 2.60
CA PRO A 163 -5.82 15.33 1.68
C PRO A 163 -6.87 16.05 0.81
N ALA A 164 -6.92 15.69 -0.46
CA ALA A 164 -7.71 16.32 -1.50
C ALA A 164 -8.42 15.27 -2.39
N GLN A 165 -9.58 15.63 -2.93
CA GLN A 165 -10.26 14.84 -3.95
C GLN A 165 -9.56 15.02 -5.30
N ASN A 166 -9.02 13.92 -5.84
CA ASN A 166 -8.34 13.90 -7.12
C ASN A 166 -8.91 12.77 -8.01
N ILE A 167 -9.65 13.17 -9.06
CA ILE A 167 -10.34 12.23 -9.96
C ILE A 167 -9.33 11.37 -10.73
N ALA A 168 -8.22 11.94 -11.20
CA ALA A 168 -7.20 11.19 -11.92
C ALA A 168 -6.57 10.11 -11.03
N VAL A 169 -6.22 10.45 -9.79
CA VAL A 169 -5.74 9.48 -8.80
C VAL A 169 -6.81 8.45 -8.50
N SER A 170 -8.08 8.84 -8.41
CA SER A 170 -9.19 7.92 -8.12
C SER A 170 -9.37 6.88 -9.23
N ILE A 171 -9.32 7.30 -10.50
CA ILE A 171 -9.36 6.39 -11.65
C ILE A 171 -8.16 5.43 -11.61
N ALA A 172 -6.96 5.95 -11.41
CA ALA A 172 -5.75 5.14 -11.39
C ALA A 172 -5.74 4.11 -10.25
N THR A 173 -6.29 4.47 -9.09
CA THR A 173 -6.22 3.66 -7.86
C THR A 173 -7.50 2.88 -7.57
N CYS A 174 -8.42 2.78 -8.54
CA CYS A 174 -9.71 2.10 -8.38
C CYS A 174 -10.55 2.64 -7.21
N GLY A 175 -10.52 3.96 -7.00
CA GLY A 175 -11.39 4.68 -6.07
C GLY A 175 -10.70 5.31 -4.86
N GLU A 176 -9.38 5.17 -4.69
CA GLU A 176 -8.66 5.66 -3.50
C GLU A 176 -8.28 7.16 -3.57
N GLY A 177 -8.57 7.83 -4.70
CA GLY A 177 -8.29 9.26 -4.89
C GLY A 177 -9.31 10.21 -4.28
N PHE A 178 -10.37 9.69 -3.65
CA PHE A 178 -11.31 10.48 -2.86
C PHE A 178 -10.76 10.74 -1.44
N HIS A 179 -9.55 11.30 -1.38
CA HIS A 179 -8.74 11.33 -0.17
C HIS A 179 -9.15 12.39 0.86
N ASN A 180 -9.87 13.46 0.47
CA ASN A 180 -10.37 14.44 1.44
C ASN A 180 -11.56 13.91 2.26
N PHE A 181 -12.34 13.01 1.65
CA PHE A 181 -13.45 12.34 2.33
C PHE A 181 -12.95 11.22 3.24
N HIS A 182 -11.95 10.48 2.74
CA HIS A 182 -11.37 9.32 3.38
C HIS A 182 -10.69 9.64 4.71
#